data_AF-A0AAN6JP02-F1
#
_entry.id   AF-A0AAN6JP02-F1
#
_cell.length_a   1.000
_cell.length_b   1.000
_cell.length_c   1.000
_cell.angle_alpha   90.00
_cell.angle_beta   90.00
_cell.angle_gamma   90.00
#
_symmetry.space_group_name_H-M   'P 1'
#
loop_
_entity.id
_entity.type
_entity.pdbx_description
1 polymer ?
#
loop_
_entity_poly.entity_id
_entity_poly.type
_entity_poly.pdbx_seq_one_letter_code
_entity_poly.pdbx_strand_id
1 'polypeptide(L)'
;MVEGGDDGDDAERREQEATAGQGEDAAGSGAAAAAGGEEHEEEEMEEVDEVLISGVGHSAWGHFILRGRIRAWDGLVTLVKEYRPDGRGRWRYRGYLVAGDRLVGRWRDTFSPPHMSGYEGCFLLRRREGLLVHV
;
A
#
# COMPACT_ATOMS: atom_id res chain seq x y z
N MET A 1 47.20 -23.20 19.40
CA MET A 1 48.02 -23.47 20.59
C MET A 1 47.94 -22.21 21.44
N VAL A 2 47.07 -22.27 22.45
CA VAL A 2 46.87 -21.42 23.65
C VAL A 2 47.08 -19.89 23.53
N GLU A 3 45.97 -19.17 23.54
CA GLU A 3 45.75 -17.90 24.26
C GLU A 3 44.50 -18.18 25.13
N GLY A 4 44.44 -18.03 26.44
CA GLY A 4 44.99 -16.99 27.31
C GLY A 4 43.87 -16.02 27.66
N GLY A 5 42.99 -16.38 28.62
CA GLY A 5 41.91 -15.51 29.09
C GLY A 5 41.11 -16.16 30.23
N ASP A 6 41.42 -15.74 31.45
CA ASP A 6 40.71 -16.08 32.69
C ASP A 6 40.42 -14.77 33.45
N ASP A 7 39.34 -14.81 34.23
CA ASP A 7 38.90 -13.86 35.27
C ASP A 7 38.44 -12.45 34.81
N GLY A 8 37.27 -11.92 35.19
CA GLY A 8 36.34 -12.34 36.21
C GLY A 8 35.09 -11.45 36.25
N ASP A 9 34.08 -12.04 36.88
CA ASP A 9 32.77 -11.57 37.30
C ASP A 9 32.85 -10.30 38.18
N ASP A 10 31.88 -9.38 38.08
CA ASP A 10 31.45 -8.49 39.17
C ASP A 10 30.29 -7.60 38.70
N ALA A 11 29.12 -8.24 38.62
CA ALA A 11 27.85 -7.56 38.84
C ALA A 11 27.66 -7.31 40.35
N GLU A 12 27.09 -6.15 40.67
CA GLU A 12 26.41 -5.74 41.92
C GLU A 12 27.06 -4.63 42.76
N ARG A 13 26.16 -3.76 43.25
CA ARG A 13 26.27 -2.78 44.36
C ARG A 13 26.89 -1.40 44.07
N ARG A 14 25.98 -0.44 43.85
CA ARG A 14 25.75 0.76 44.70
C ARG A 14 24.42 1.38 44.26
N GLU A 15 23.30 0.99 44.87
CA GLU A 15 22.62 1.69 46.00
C GLU A 15 21.96 3.00 45.55
N GLN A 16 20.63 2.99 45.37
CA GLN A 16 19.57 3.44 46.32
C GLN A 16 19.16 4.91 46.06
N GLU A 17 18.01 5.18 45.42
CA GLU A 17 16.67 5.41 46.01
C GLU A 17 16.55 6.64 46.94
N ALA A 18 15.70 7.61 46.55
CA ALA A 18 14.82 8.46 47.41
C ALA A 18 14.26 9.63 46.54
N THR A 19 13.01 9.64 46.08
CA THR A 19 11.71 9.91 46.72
C THR A 19 11.37 11.40 47.01
N ALA A 20 10.24 11.81 46.42
CA ALA A 20 9.18 12.74 46.83
C ALA A 20 9.47 14.06 47.60
N GLY A 21 8.81 15.14 47.14
CA GLY A 21 8.51 16.33 47.96
C GLY A 21 7.74 17.43 47.20
N GLN A 22 6.49 17.67 47.59
CA GLN A 22 5.56 18.73 47.13
C GLN A 22 5.67 20.01 48.00
N GLY A 23 5.14 21.15 47.48
CA GLY A 23 4.67 22.34 48.24
C GLY A 23 5.60 23.57 48.17
N GLU A 24 5.33 24.60 47.35
CA GLU A 24 4.40 25.76 47.49
C GLU A 24 5.04 26.99 48.18
N ASP A 25 5.21 28.11 47.44
CA ASP A 25 4.47 29.37 47.67
C ASP A 25 4.97 30.62 46.90
N ALA A 26 3.98 31.26 46.26
CA ALA A 26 3.67 32.70 46.20
C ALA A 26 4.36 33.70 45.22
N ALA A 27 3.46 34.30 44.41
CA ALA A 27 3.30 35.74 44.13
C ALA A 27 3.79 36.34 42.79
N GLY A 28 2.82 36.49 41.87
CA GLY A 28 2.42 37.79 41.32
C GLY A 28 3.11 38.31 40.05
N SER A 29 2.39 38.36 38.94
CA SER A 29 1.80 39.61 38.39
C SER A 29 1.21 39.34 37.00
N GLY A 30 0.12 40.03 36.69
CA GLY A 30 -0.76 39.70 35.59
C GLY A 30 -0.27 40.12 34.20
N ALA A 31 -0.84 39.45 33.21
CA ALA A 31 -1.11 40.01 31.89
C ALA A 31 -2.27 39.21 31.29
N ALA A 32 -3.42 39.87 31.12
CA ALA A 32 -4.45 39.38 30.23
C ALA A 32 -3.91 39.45 28.80
N ALA A 33 -3.80 38.30 28.12
CA ALA A 33 -3.56 38.24 26.69
C ALA A 33 -4.68 37.40 26.06
N ALA A 34 -5.23 37.96 25.00
CA ALA A 34 -6.43 37.52 24.32
C ALA A 34 -6.30 36.12 23.70
N ALA A 35 -7.48 35.52 23.54
CA ALA A 35 -7.84 34.47 22.61
C ALA A 35 -6.85 34.19 21.48
N GLY A 36 -6.45 32.92 21.39
CA GLY A 36 -5.99 32.28 20.18
C GLY A 36 -6.38 30.82 20.29
N GLY A 37 -7.65 30.50 20.00
CA GLY A 37 -8.02 29.12 19.75
C GLY A 37 -7.28 28.70 18.49
N GLU A 38 -6.40 27.70 18.59
CA GLU A 38 -5.85 27.05 17.41
C GLU A 38 -7.01 26.29 16.77
N GLU A 39 -7.66 26.96 15.81
CA GLU A 39 -8.60 26.32 14.90
C GLU A 39 -7.77 25.36 14.04
N HIS A 40 -7.65 24.10 14.49
CA HIS A 40 -7.26 23.01 13.61
C HIS A 40 -8.36 22.85 12.57
N GLU A 41 -8.17 23.47 11.41
CA GLU A 41 -8.91 23.12 10.21
C GLU A 41 -8.66 21.64 9.94
N GLU A 42 -9.65 20.80 10.27
CA GLU A 42 -9.68 19.42 9.85
C GLU A 42 -9.76 19.42 8.32
N GLU A 43 -8.62 19.24 7.65
CA GLU A 43 -8.60 18.99 6.21
C GLU A 43 -9.43 17.72 5.97
N GLU A 44 -10.69 17.90 5.54
CA GLU A 44 -11.55 16.80 5.09
C GLU A 44 -10.84 16.11 3.93
N MET A 45 -10.17 15.00 4.23
CA MET A 45 -9.55 14.16 3.23
C MET A 45 -10.67 13.54 2.38
N GLU A 46 -10.79 13.98 1.13
CA GLU A 46 -11.77 13.45 0.19
C GLU A 46 -11.56 11.94 0.02
N GLU A 47 -12.57 11.14 0.43
CA GLU A 47 -12.52 9.68 0.35
C GLU A 47 -12.56 9.26 -1.13
N VAL A 48 -11.45 8.70 -1.62
CA VAL A 48 -11.36 8.22 -3.00
C VAL A 48 -11.95 6.82 -3.08
N ASP A 49 -13.17 6.72 -3.61
CA ASP A 49 -13.82 5.44 -3.88
C ASP A 49 -13.06 4.63 -4.96
N GLU A 50 -12.90 3.32 -4.72
CA GLU A 50 -12.33 2.37 -5.68
C GLU A 50 -13.09 1.04 -5.68
N VAL A 51 -13.28 0.45 -6.87
CA VAL A 51 -13.81 -0.92 -6.99
C VAL A 51 -12.64 -1.91 -7.08
N LEU A 52 -12.56 -2.85 -6.15
CA LEU A 52 -11.52 -3.89 -6.16
C LEU A 52 -11.86 -5.02 -7.13
N ILE A 53 -10.84 -5.48 -7.86
CA ILE A 53 -10.93 -6.61 -8.80
C ILE A 53 -10.04 -7.74 -8.28
N SER A 54 -10.60 -8.94 -8.20
CA SER A 54 -9.87 -10.18 -7.95
C SER A 54 -10.40 -11.30 -8.81
N GLY A 55 -9.52 -12.17 -9.31
CA GLY A 55 -9.93 -13.34 -10.07
C GLY A 55 -8.79 -14.31 -10.33
N VAL A 56 -9.15 -15.45 -10.90
CA VAL A 56 -8.23 -16.47 -11.38
C VAL A 56 -8.57 -16.81 -12.82
N GLY A 57 -7.58 -17.29 -13.57
CA GLY A 57 -7.81 -17.69 -14.95
C GLY A 57 -6.73 -18.62 -15.47
N HIS A 58 -6.91 -19.03 -16.72
CA HIS A 58 -5.96 -19.87 -17.44
C HIS A 58 -5.74 -19.33 -18.85
N SER A 59 -4.53 -19.48 -19.36
CA SER A 59 -4.15 -19.15 -20.73
C SER A 59 -3.20 -20.21 -21.26
N ALA A 60 -2.75 -20.10 -22.51
CA ALA A 60 -1.75 -21.02 -23.06
C ALA A 60 -0.41 -21.06 -22.27
N TRP A 61 -0.18 -20.10 -21.36
CA TRP A 61 1.04 -19.99 -20.56
C TRP A 61 0.84 -20.49 -19.12
N GLY A 62 -0.35 -21.00 -18.79
CA GLY A 62 -0.70 -21.56 -17.48
C GLY A 62 -1.74 -20.76 -16.71
N HIS A 63 -1.87 -21.11 -15.43
CA HIS A 63 -2.80 -20.49 -14.47
C HIS A 63 -2.27 -19.16 -13.96
N PHE A 64 -3.17 -18.19 -13.81
CA PHE A 64 -2.82 -16.87 -13.29
C PHE A 64 -3.84 -16.39 -12.27
N ILE A 65 -3.36 -15.51 -11.39
CA ILE A 65 -4.19 -14.65 -10.56
C ILE A 65 -4.25 -13.27 -11.22
N LEU A 66 -5.40 -12.61 -11.07
CA LEU A 66 -5.62 -11.25 -11.51
C LEU A 66 -6.08 -10.45 -10.29
N ARG A 67 -5.42 -9.33 -10.03
CA ARG A 67 -5.79 -8.37 -8.98
C ARG A 67 -5.80 -6.98 -9.55
N GLY A 68 -6.64 -6.10 -9.08
CA GLY A 68 -6.65 -4.74 -9.58
C GLY A 68 -7.72 -3.88 -8.95
N ARG A 69 -7.95 -2.74 -9.57
CA ARG A 69 -8.91 -1.75 -9.14
C ARG A 69 -9.43 -0.92 -10.29
N ILE A 70 -10.61 -0.34 -10.10
CA ILE A 70 -11.20 0.71 -10.93
C ILE A 70 -11.28 1.96 -10.07
N ARG A 71 -10.67 3.04 -10.55
CA ARG A 71 -10.73 4.34 -9.90
C ARG A 71 -12.10 4.97 -10.13
N ALA A 72 -12.80 5.41 -9.08
CA ALA A 72 -14.18 5.88 -9.23
C ALA A 72 -14.33 7.14 -10.10
N TRP A 73 -13.39 8.09 -9.99
CA TRP A 73 -13.56 9.41 -10.61
C TRP A 73 -13.41 9.45 -12.15
N ASP A 74 -12.63 8.54 -12.74
CA ASP A 74 -12.51 8.45 -14.22
C ASP A 74 -12.65 7.04 -14.79
N GLY A 75 -12.86 6.03 -13.96
CA GLY A 75 -12.97 4.65 -14.41
C GLY A 75 -11.65 4.03 -14.89
N LEU A 76 -10.49 4.59 -14.56
CA LEU A 76 -9.20 3.99 -14.92
C LEU A 76 -9.08 2.60 -14.27
N VAL A 77 -8.98 1.58 -15.10
CA VAL A 77 -8.76 0.21 -14.67
C VAL A 77 -7.25 -0.04 -14.59
N THR A 78 -6.78 -0.50 -13.43
CA THR A 78 -5.41 -1.00 -13.26
C THR A 78 -5.44 -2.43 -12.75
N LEU A 79 -4.81 -3.35 -13.49
CA LEU A 79 -4.73 -4.77 -13.13
C LEU A 79 -3.27 -5.22 -13.06
N VAL A 80 -3.02 -6.22 -12.22
CA VAL A 80 -1.80 -7.01 -12.15
C VAL A 80 -2.20 -8.45 -12.41
N LYS A 81 -1.61 -9.03 -13.45
CA LYS A 81 -1.71 -10.45 -13.77
C LYS A 81 -0.40 -11.11 -13.36
N GLU A 82 -0.48 -12.24 -12.67
CA GLU A 82 0.70 -13.01 -12.25
C GLU A 82 0.45 -14.50 -12.50
N TYR A 83 1.36 -15.17 -13.22
CA TYR A 83 1.28 -16.62 -13.37
C TYR A 83 1.77 -17.31 -12.09
N ARG A 84 1.05 -18.37 -11.71
CA ARG A 84 1.31 -19.18 -10.52
C ARG A 84 1.52 -20.64 -10.93
N PRO A 85 2.30 -21.43 -10.15
CA PRO A 85 2.88 -21.09 -8.85
C PRO A 85 4.22 -20.33 -8.91
N ASP A 86 4.88 -20.32 -10.05
CA ASP A 86 6.32 -20.05 -10.17
C ASP A 86 6.67 -18.62 -10.59
N GLY A 87 5.70 -17.71 -10.64
CA GLY A 87 5.96 -16.29 -10.88
C GLY A 87 6.60 -16.03 -12.25
N ARG A 88 6.36 -16.89 -13.24
CA ARG A 88 6.87 -16.81 -14.64
C ARG A 88 6.60 -15.50 -15.38
N GLY A 89 5.85 -14.62 -14.74
CA GLY A 89 5.98 -13.19 -14.92
C GLY A 89 4.85 -12.48 -14.21
N ARG A 90 4.98 -11.17 -14.19
CA ARG A 90 3.99 -10.25 -13.66
C ARG A 90 3.85 -9.10 -14.62
N TRP A 91 2.61 -8.77 -14.96
CA TRP A 91 2.27 -7.75 -15.95
C TRP A 91 1.26 -6.79 -15.35
N ARG A 92 1.53 -5.50 -15.55
CA ARG A 92 0.61 -4.43 -15.21
C ARG A 92 -0.18 -4.05 -16.44
N TYR A 93 -1.51 -4.10 -16.34
CA TYR A 93 -2.44 -3.62 -17.35
C TYR A 93 -3.06 -2.30 -16.89
N ARG A 94 -3.19 -1.34 -17.79
CA ARG A 94 -3.92 -0.09 -17.57
C ARG A 94 -4.80 0.22 -18.77
N GLY A 95 -6.04 0.60 -18.52
CA GLY A 95 -6.99 0.84 -19.59
C GLY A 95 -8.34 1.35 -19.11
N TYR A 96 -9.28 1.43 -20.05
CA TYR A 96 -10.65 1.88 -19.81
C TYR A 96 -11.62 0.91 -20.45
N LEU A 97 -12.81 0.78 -19.84
CA LEU A 97 -13.94 0.11 -20.48
C LEU A 97 -14.56 1.07 -21.49
N VAL A 98 -14.63 0.66 -22.74
CA VAL A 98 -15.21 1.42 -23.85
C VAL A 98 -16.32 0.60 -24.50
N ALA A 99 -17.29 1.29 -25.12
CA ALA A 99 -18.41 0.66 -25.81
C ALA A 99 -19.17 -0.39 -24.98
N GLY A 100 -19.18 -0.24 -23.65
CA GLY A 100 -19.92 -1.07 -22.69
C GLY A 100 -19.32 -2.45 -22.36
N ASP A 101 -18.49 -3.04 -23.23
CA ASP A 101 -18.05 -4.44 -23.10
C ASP A 101 -16.58 -4.71 -23.52
N ARG A 102 -15.85 -3.66 -23.91
CA ARG A 102 -14.46 -3.76 -24.39
C ARG A 102 -13.53 -3.07 -23.42
N LEU A 103 -12.67 -3.83 -22.76
CA LEU A 103 -11.59 -3.27 -21.95
C LEU A 103 -10.35 -3.13 -22.85
N VAL A 104 -9.92 -1.91 -23.08
CA VAL A 104 -8.79 -1.59 -23.98
C VAL A 104 -7.71 -0.83 -23.23
N GLY A 105 -6.45 -1.02 -23.61
CA GLY A 105 -5.37 -0.28 -23.00
C GLY A 105 -3.98 -0.79 -23.36
N ARG A 106 -3.04 -0.58 -22.44
CA ARG A 106 -1.66 -1.05 -22.55
C ARG A 106 -1.29 -1.94 -21.38
N TRP A 107 -0.43 -2.89 -21.66
CA TRP A 107 0.22 -3.70 -20.64
C TRP A 107 1.73 -3.50 -20.70
N ARG A 108 2.40 -3.75 -19.58
CA ARG A 108 3.85 -3.70 -19.44
C ARG A 108 4.30 -4.73 -18.40
N ASP A 109 5.47 -5.32 -18.58
CA ASP A 109 6.13 -6.14 -17.56
C ASP A 109 6.47 -5.32 -16.30
N THR A 110 6.55 -5.98 -15.14
CA THR A 110 6.92 -5.30 -13.88
C THR A 110 8.38 -5.50 -13.50
N PHE A 111 9.21 -6.04 -14.40
CA PHE A 111 10.62 -6.30 -14.14
C PHE A 111 11.49 -5.10 -14.54
N SER A 112 11.13 -4.47 -15.66
CA SER A 112 11.84 -3.32 -16.22
C SER A 112 11.52 -2.05 -15.42
N PRO A 113 12.53 -1.24 -15.04
CA PRO A 113 12.30 0.04 -14.38
C PRO A 113 11.36 0.95 -15.17
N PRO A 114 10.55 1.82 -14.52
CA PRO A 114 9.56 2.66 -15.19
C PRO A 114 10.14 3.62 -16.23
N HIS A 115 11.38 4.05 -16.05
CA HIS A 115 12.09 4.98 -16.94
C HIS A 115 12.78 4.29 -18.12
N MET A 116 12.76 2.95 -18.17
CA MET A 116 13.33 2.17 -19.27
C MET A 116 12.23 1.57 -20.15
N SER A 117 12.53 1.37 -21.42
CA SER A 117 11.70 0.56 -22.31
C SER A 117 11.72 -0.90 -21.87
N GLY A 118 10.59 -1.37 -21.38
CA GLY A 118 10.34 -2.76 -21.02
C GLY A 118 9.51 -3.45 -22.10
N TYR A 119 9.17 -4.70 -21.85
CA TYR A 119 8.25 -5.45 -22.68
C TYR A 119 6.83 -4.96 -22.44
N GLU A 120 6.23 -4.38 -23.47
CA GLU A 120 4.94 -3.72 -23.39
C GLU A 120 4.17 -3.80 -24.70
N GLY A 121 2.86 -3.57 -24.64
CA GLY A 121 2.01 -3.62 -25.82
C GLY A 121 0.61 -3.09 -25.56
N CYS A 122 -0.22 -3.07 -26.60
CA CYS A 122 -1.64 -2.82 -26.48
C CYS A 122 -2.40 -4.12 -26.13
N PHE A 123 -3.62 -3.97 -25.63
CA PHE A 123 -4.55 -5.08 -25.51
C PHE A 123 -5.99 -4.62 -25.77
N LEU A 124 -6.83 -5.59 -26.15
CA LEU A 124 -8.27 -5.48 -26.17
C LEU A 124 -8.83 -6.79 -25.59
N LEU A 125 -9.66 -6.67 -24.56
CA LEU A 125 -10.45 -7.77 -24.02
C LEU A 125 -11.91 -7.46 -24.28
N ARG A 126 -12.66 -8.44 -24.79
CA ARG A 126 -14.12 -8.39 -24.85
C ARG A 126 -14.69 -9.39 -23.87
N ARG A 127 -15.80 -9.04 -23.23
CA ARG A 127 -16.63 -10.04 -22.54
C ARG A 127 -16.99 -11.16 -23.52
N ARG A 128 -16.68 -12.41 -23.15
CA ARG A 128 -17.20 -13.56 -23.89
C ARG A 128 -18.71 -13.61 -23.68
N GLU A 129 -19.48 -13.55 -24.76
CA GLU A 129 -20.91 -13.83 -24.70
C GLU A 129 -21.06 -15.31 -24.35
N GLY A 130 -21.66 -15.59 -23.19
CA GLY A 130 -22.13 -16.92 -22.83
C GLY A 130 -23.55 -17.10 -23.34
N LEU A 131 -23.91 -18.32 -23.74
CA LEU A 131 -25.32 -18.71 -23.79
C LEU A 131 -25.91 -18.44 -22.40
N LEU A 132 -27.03 -17.70 -22.35
CA LEU A 132 -27.94 -17.74 -21.22
C LEU A 132 -28.40 -19.19 -21.07
N VAL A 133 -27.76 -19.94 -20.17
CA VAL A 133 -28.34 -21.18 -19.68
C VAL A 133 -29.38 -20.73 -18.66
N HIS A 134 -30.62 -20.53 -19.13
CA HIS A 134 -31.75 -20.47 -18.22
C HIS A 134 -31.82 -21.81 -17.51
N VAL A 135 -31.54 -21.79 -16.21
CA VAL A 135 -31.90 -22.88 -15.29
C VAL A 135 -33.38 -22.77 -14.97
#